data_AF-A0A4Q3IZY8-F1
#
_entry.id   AF-A0A4Q3IZY8-F1
#
_cell.length_a   1.000
_cell.length_b   1.000
_cell.length_c   1.000
_cell.angle_alpha   90.00
_cell.angle_beta   90.00
_cell.angle_gamma   90.00
#
_symmetry.space_group_name_H-M   'P 1'
#
loop_
_entity.id
_entity.type
_entity.pdbx_description
1 polymer ?
#
loop_
_entity_poly.entity_id
_entity_poly.type
_entity_poly.pdbx_seq_one_letter_code
_entity_poly.pdbx_strand_id
1 'polypeptide(L)'
;IYNGTMSRFDPRPGRAGSIAPGKRRSSSAAPTIVFKDDKPFIVMGAPGGSYIAPAMAQGIMNVIDFEMSMLEAVAAPRVMGVSNSIDISNRIRRSVEAQLKAEGYDVKRSAQSYPFAALHGVKIEDWLATGGADPQRDGMAISVPA
;
A
#
# COMPACT_ATOMS: atom_id res chain seq x y z
N ILE A 1 15.79 20.55 -4.54
CA ILE A 1 16.08 19.10 -4.74
C ILE A 1 15.40 18.65 -6.02
N TYR A 2 16.11 18.03 -6.96
CA TYR A 2 15.53 17.45 -8.18
C TYR A 2 15.22 15.96 -7.98
N ASN A 3 14.23 15.43 -8.71
CA ASN A 3 13.82 14.04 -8.59
C ASN A 3 14.67 13.09 -9.47
N GLY A 4 14.83 11.84 -9.04
CA GLY A 4 15.57 10.79 -9.78
C GLY A 4 14.69 9.90 -10.67
N THR A 5 13.54 10.40 -11.13
CA THR A 5 12.49 9.52 -11.67
C THR A 5 12.76 8.97 -13.07
N MET A 6 13.77 9.50 -13.78
CA MET A 6 14.22 8.97 -15.07
C MET A 6 14.71 7.51 -14.96
N SER A 7 15.17 7.09 -13.76
CA SER A 7 15.55 5.69 -13.47
C SER A 7 14.40 4.68 -13.62
N ARG A 8 13.15 5.14 -13.76
CA ARG A 8 11.97 4.28 -13.92
C ARG A 8 11.66 3.91 -15.37
N PHE A 9 12.31 4.53 -16.35
CA PHE A 9 12.20 4.10 -17.74
C PHE A 9 12.95 2.79 -17.96
N ASP A 10 12.48 1.98 -18.89
CA ASP A 10 13.23 0.85 -19.43
C ASP A 10 14.39 1.41 -20.28
N PRO A 11 15.65 1.07 -19.97
CA PRO A 11 16.79 1.53 -20.77
C PRO A 11 16.85 0.85 -22.15
N ARG A 12 16.14 -0.27 -22.34
CA ARG A 12 16.13 -1.00 -23.61
C ARG A 12 15.18 -0.33 -24.59
N PRO A 13 15.60 0.00 -25.83
CA PRO A 13 14.73 0.62 -26.82
C PRO A 13 13.53 -0.24 -27.23
N GLY A 14 12.47 0.39 -27.74
CA GLY A 14 11.32 -0.29 -28.37
C GLY A 14 10.30 -0.95 -27.43
N ARG A 15 10.42 -0.78 -26.11
CA ARG A 15 9.48 -1.26 -25.10
C ARG A 15 8.46 -0.18 -24.72
N ALA A 16 7.30 -0.59 -24.22
CA ALA A 16 6.28 0.35 -23.72
C ALA A 16 6.85 1.30 -22.64
N GLY A 17 7.76 0.81 -21.80
CA GLY A 17 8.44 1.59 -20.77
C GLY A 17 9.69 2.34 -21.23
N SER A 18 10.10 2.27 -22.51
CA SER A 18 11.35 2.90 -22.96
C SER A 18 11.31 4.43 -22.87
N ILE A 19 12.48 5.01 -22.60
CA ILE A 19 12.70 6.46 -22.56
C ILE A 19 12.47 7.10 -23.94
N ALA A 20 11.82 8.27 -23.96
CA ALA A 20 11.68 9.11 -25.14
C ALA A 20 11.50 10.58 -24.73
N PRO A 21 11.89 11.56 -25.57
CA PRO A 21 11.68 12.98 -25.30
C PRO A 21 10.21 13.30 -25.03
N GLY A 22 9.94 14.08 -23.98
CA GLY A 22 8.57 14.50 -23.60
C GLY A 22 7.67 13.39 -23.04
N LYS A 23 8.10 12.12 -23.06
CA LYS A 23 7.29 11.00 -22.57
C LYS A 23 7.21 11.00 -21.05
N ARG A 24 6.02 10.72 -20.52
CA ARG A 24 5.82 10.47 -19.08
C ARG A 24 6.21 9.04 -18.73
N ARG A 25 6.91 8.87 -17.61
CA ARG A 25 7.25 7.55 -17.05
C ARG A 25 6.01 6.83 -16.52
N SER A 26 6.09 5.51 -16.38
CA SER A 26 5.13 4.76 -15.57
C SER A 26 5.25 5.12 -14.08
N SER A 27 4.10 5.25 -13.42
CA SER A 27 4.01 5.51 -11.98
C SER A 27 3.15 4.44 -11.31
N SER A 28 3.57 3.98 -10.14
CA SER A 28 2.78 3.08 -9.28
C SER A 28 1.91 3.84 -8.28
N ALA A 29 1.93 5.18 -8.30
CA ALA A 29 1.11 6.00 -7.42
C ALA A 29 -0.38 5.73 -7.70
N ALA A 30 -1.12 5.40 -6.64
CA ALA A 30 -2.53 5.05 -6.73
C ALA A 30 -3.35 5.79 -5.65
N PRO A 31 -3.45 7.14 -5.71
CA PRO A 31 -4.38 7.86 -4.85
C PRO A 31 -5.80 7.40 -5.20
N THR A 32 -6.54 6.93 -4.20
CA THR A 32 -7.81 6.24 -4.44
C THR A 32 -8.91 6.80 -3.56
N ILE A 33 -10.09 7.01 -4.17
CA ILE A 33 -11.33 7.33 -3.49
C ILE A 33 -12.32 6.21 -3.82
N VAL A 34 -12.84 5.54 -2.80
CA VAL A 34 -13.90 4.54 -2.93
C VAL A 34 -15.22 5.20 -2.60
N PHE A 35 -16.23 4.98 -3.44
CA PHE A 35 -17.58 5.50 -3.26
C PHE A 35 -18.52 4.37 -2.84
N LYS A 36 -19.47 4.69 -1.95
CA LYS A 36 -20.60 3.86 -1.56
C LYS A 36 -21.85 4.71 -1.73
N ASP A 37 -22.78 4.26 -2.58
CA ASP A 37 -24.01 4.99 -2.91
C ASP A 37 -23.75 6.44 -3.36
N ASP A 38 -22.83 6.62 -4.30
CA ASP A 38 -22.34 7.91 -4.84
C ASP A 38 -21.73 8.87 -3.81
N LYS A 39 -21.49 8.41 -2.57
CA LYS A 39 -20.84 9.20 -1.52
C LYS A 39 -19.42 8.68 -1.25
N PRO A 40 -18.42 9.56 -1.04
CA PRO A 40 -17.09 9.14 -0.63
C PRO A 40 -17.16 8.32 0.66
N PHE A 41 -16.53 7.15 0.65
CA PHE A 41 -16.52 6.20 1.76
C PHE A 41 -15.10 5.97 2.29
N ILE A 42 -14.12 5.80 1.39
CA ILE A 42 -12.71 5.67 1.74
C ILE A 42 -11.90 6.62 0.87
N VAL A 43 -10.98 7.37 1.49
CA VAL A 43 -9.91 8.09 0.80
C VAL A 43 -8.60 7.50 1.30
N MET A 44 -7.75 6.97 0.41
CA MET A 44 -6.52 6.29 0.83
C MET A 44 -5.40 6.48 -0.19
N GLY A 45 -4.16 6.45 0.30
CA GLY A 45 -2.96 6.47 -0.54
C GLY A 45 -1.72 6.01 0.23
N ALA A 46 -0.65 5.69 -0.51
CA ALA A 46 0.65 5.37 0.06
C ALA A 46 1.82 5.73 -0.86
N PRO A 47 3.00 6.08 -0.30
CA PRO A 47 4.27 5.88 -0.96
C PRO A 47 4.72 4.42 -0.83
N GLY A 48 5.63 3.95 -1.71
CA GLY A 48 6.15 2.57 -1.62
C GLY A 48 6.59 1.92 -2.92
N GLY A 49 6.54 2.65 -4.06
CA GLY A 49 6.90 2.09 -5.36
C GLY A 49 6.01 0.90 -5.73
N SER A 50 6.62 -0.24 -6.06
CA SER A 50 5.88 -1.43 -6.48
C SER A 50 4.99 -2.00 -5.37
N TYR A 51 5.25 -1.69 -4.09
CA TYR A 51 4.40 -2.11 -2.97
C TYR A 51 3.07 -1.35 -2.87
N ILE A 52 2.87 -0.25 -3.61
CA ILE A 52 1.68 0.61 -3.47
C ILE A 52 0.40 -0.15 -3.83
N ALA A 53 0.31 -0.72 -5.03
CA ALA A 53 -0.89 -1.40 -5.49
C ALA A 53 -1.32 -2.56 -4.55
N PRO A 54 -0.45 -3.51 -4.16
CA PRO A 54 -0.84 -4.58 -3.25
C PRO A 54 -1.16 -4.07 -1.83
N ALA A 55 -0.51 -3.02 -1.34
CA ALA A 55 -0.84 -2.42 -0.06
C ALA A 55 -2.23 -1.75 -0.10
N MET A 56 -2.53 -0.98 -1.14
CA MET A 56 -3.84 -0.35 -1.34
C MET A 56 -4.96 -1.40 -1.39
N ALA A 57 -4.76 -2.50 -2.12
CA ALA A 57 -5.73 -3.59 -2.18
C ALA A 57 -6.01 -4.22 -0.80
N GLN A 58 -4.96 -4.54 -0.05
CA GLN A 58 -5.10 -5.05 1.33
C GLN A 58 -5.77 -4.03 2.25
N GLY A 59 -5.41 -2.75 2.16
CA GLY A 59 -6.01 -1.70 2.99
C GLY A 59 -7.50 -1.52 2.74
N ILE A 60 -7.93 -1.52 1.47
CA ILE A 60 -9.34 -1.43 1.09
C ILE A 60 -10.11 -2.69 1.55
N MET A 61 -9.55 -3.88 1.31
CA MET A 61 -10.11 -5.16 1.76
C MET A 61 -10.27 -5.20 3.28
N ASN A 62 -9.29 -4.68 4.03
CA ASN A 62 -9.36 -4.60 5.49
C ASN A 62 -10.54 -3.75 5.98
N VAL A 63 -10.84 -2.64 5.30
CA VAL A 63 -11.99 -1.80 5.68
C VAL A 63 -13.32 -2.40 5.24
N ILE A 64 -13.38 -2.98 4.03
CA ILE A 64 -14.64 -3.45 3.43
C ILE A 64 -15.00 -4.86 3.90
N ASP A 65 -14.08 -5.81 3.73
CA ASP A 65 -14.34 -7.23 3.93
C ASP A 65 -14.11 -7.67 5.38
N PHE A 66 -13.16 -7.03 6.07
CA PHE A 66 -12.82 -7.32 7.46
C PHE A 66 -13.34 -6.28 8.46
N GLU A 67 -14.09 -5.28 7.99
CA GLU A 67 -14.76 -4.25 8.80
C GLU A 67 -13.83 -3.51 9.77
N MET A 68 -12.54 -3.44 9.46
CA MET A 68 -11.56 -2.78 10.33
C MET A 68 -11.77 -1.26 10.36
N SER A 69 -11.46 -0.63 11.48
CA SER A 69 -11.29 0.83 11.53
C SER A 69 -10.16 1.26 10.61
N MET A 70 -10.14 2.54 10.21
CA MET A 70 -9.10 3.04 9.31
C MET A 70 -7.70 2.87 9.89
N LEU A 71 -7.52 3.07 11.21
CA LEU A 71 -6.23 2.84 11.88
C LEU A 71 -5.83 1.36 11.87
N GLU A 72 -6.74 0.45 12.17
CA GLU A 72 -6.47 -1.00 12.12
C GLU A 72 -6.10 -1.45 10.71
N ALA A 73 -6.85 -0.99 9.70
CA ALA A 73 -6.64 -1.34 8.31
C ALA A 73 -5.26 -0.91 7.80
N VAL A 74 -4.83 0.33 8.11
CA VAL A 74 -3.49 0.80 7.72
C VAL A 74 -2.40 0.19 8.60
N ALA A 75 -2.66 -0.16 9.86
CA ALA A 75 -1.66 -0.79 10.72
C ALA A 75 -1.57 -2.31 10.56
N ALA A 76 -2.43 -2.95 9.76
CA ALA A 76 -2.44 -4.40 9.57
C ALA A 76 -1.11 -4.92 8.97
N PRO A 77 -0.66 -6.13 9.34
CA PRO A 77 0.56 -6.69 8.77
C PRO A 77 0.33 -7.10 7.31
N ARG A 78 1.24 -6.71 6.41
CA ARG A 78 1.06 -6.90 4.96
C ARG A 78 1.92 -8.02 4.39
N VAL A 79 1.43 -8.57 3.28
CA VAL A 79 2.11 -9.53 2.42
C VAL A 79 2.28 -8.92 1.01
N MET A 80 3.42 -9.13 0.36
CA MET A 80 3.73 -8.54 -0.95
C MET A 80 4.18 -9.62 -1.93
N GLY A 81 3.56 -9.64 -3.11
CA GLY A 81 3.94 -10.49 -4.24
C GLY A 81 4.38 -9.65 -5.44
N VAL A 82 5.42 -8.84 -5.26
CA VAL A 82 5.92 -7.91 -6.31
C VAL A 82 7.13 -8.46 -7.07
N SER A 83 7.60 -9.64 -6.69
CA SER A 83 8.75 -10.33 -7.28
C SER A 83 8.48 -11.84 -7.35
N ASN A 84 9.50 -12.65 -7.58
CA ASN A 84 9.38 -14.12 -7.55
C ASN A 84 9.31 -14.70 -6.12
N SER A 85 9.27 -13.86 -5.08
CA SER A 85 9.08 -14.24 -3.69
C SER A 85 7.88 -13.53 -3.06
N ILE A 86 7.35 -14.15 -2.00
CA ILE A 86 6.36 -13.56 -1.10
C ILE A 86 7.10 -12.84 0.03
N ASP A 87 7.07 -11.52 0.04
CA ASP A 87 7.67 -10.73 1.11
C ASP A 87 6.62 -10.51 2.23
N ILE A 88 6.97 -10.84 3.47
CA ILE A 88 6.07 -10.74 4.63
C ILE A 88 6.61 -9.79 5.70
N SER A 89 5.71 -9.09 6.39
CA SER A 89 6.04 -8.28 7.57
C SER A 89 6.54 -9.14 8.73
N ASN A 90 7.41 -8.60 9.59
CA ASN A 90 7.84 -9.27 10.81
C ASN A 90 6.67 -9.63 11.76
N ARG A 91 5.54 -8.94 11.62
CA ARG A 91 4.34 -9.16 12.43
C ARG A 91 3.50 -10.36 11.99
N ILE A 92 3.79 -10.98 10.85
CA ILE A 92 3.12 -12.22 10.42
C ILE A 92 3.61 -13.39 11.27
N ARG A 93 2.73 -14.27 11.74
CA ARG A 93 3.10 -15.41 12.59
C ARG A 93 4.10 -16.34 11.88
N ARG A 94 5.05 -16.91 12.63
CA ARG A 94 6.03 -17.87 12.10
C ARG A 94 5.38 -19.15 11.56
N SER A 95 4.25 -19.57 12.14
CA SER A 95 3.48 -20.69 11.64
C SER A 95 2.96 -20.47 10.21
N VAL A 96 2.49 -19.27 9.90
CA VAL A 96 2.02 -18.90 8.55
C VAL A 96 3.17 -18.90 7.55
N GLU A 97 4.34 -18.36 7.93
CA GLU A 97 5.55 -18.43 7.10
C GLU A 97 5.96 -19.88 6.81
N ALA A 98 5.93 -20.75 7.83
CA ALA A 98 6.28 -22.15 7.68
C ALA A 98 5.29 -22.91 6.75
N GLN A 99 4.00 -22.62 6.85
CA GLN A 99 2.97 -23.19 5.97
C GLN A 99 3.20 -22.79 4.51
N LEU A 100 3.39 -21.50 4.23
CA LEU A 100 3.67 -21.02 2.87
C LEU A 100 4.96 -21.64 2.29
N LYS A 101 6.01 -21.81 3.11
CA LYS A 101 7.22 -22.52 2.69
C LYS A 101 6.98 -24.00 2.40
N ALA A 102 6.14 -24.67 3.20
CA ALA A 102 5.77 -26.06 2.97
C ALA A 102 4.95 -26.25 1.68
N GLU A 103 4.20 -25.23 1.26
CA GLU A 103 3.50 -25.17 -0.04
C GLU A 103 4.44 -24.87 -1.22
N GLY A 104 5.73 -24.62 -0.96
CA GLY A 104 6.75 -24.41 -1.99
C GLY A 104 7.01 -22.95 -2.37
N TYR A 105 6.42 -21.99 -1.67
CA TYR A 105 6.68 -20.56 -1.92
C TYR A 105 8.05 -20.14 -1.36
N ASP A 106 8.80 -19.32 -2.12
CA ASP A 106 9.93 -18.55 -1.57
C ASP A 106 9.38 -17.39 -0.73
N VAL A 107 9.50 -17.50 0.59
CA VAL A 107 8.98 -16.50 1.54
C VAL A 107 10.11 -15.76 2.23
N LYS A 108 10.12 -14.43 2.09
CA LYS A 108 11.13 -13.54 2.67
C LYS A 108 10.51 -12.67 3.75
N ARG A 109 10.99 -12.81 4.97
CA ARG A 109 10.56 -11.98 6.09
C ARG A 109 11.40 -10.72 6.20
N SER A 110 10.75 -9.57 6.25
CA SER A 110 11.41 -8.33 6.67
C SER A 110 11.65 -8.32 8.18
N ALA A 111 12.78 -7.76 8.61
CA ALA A 111 13.04 -7.50 10.03
C ALA A 111 12.18 -6.35 10.60
N GLN A 112 11.61 -5.49 9.74
CA GLN A 112 10.82 -4.34 10.17
C GLN A 112 9.35 -4.74 10.42
N SER A 113 8.72 -4.12 11.43
CA SER A 113 7.31 -4.35 11.77
C SER A 113 6.34 -3.80 10.72
N TYR A 114 6.66 -2.63 10.16
CA TYR A 114 5.87 -1.97 9.11
C TYR A 114 6.76 -1.73 7.88
N PRO A 115 7.02 -2.74 7.03
CA PRO A 115 8.02 -2.63 5.97
C PRO A 115 7.49 -2.14 4.61
N PHE A 116 6.20 -2.31 4.32
CA PHE A 116 5.71 -2.26 2.95
C PHE A 116 4.67 -1.17 2.71
N ALA A 117 5.07 -0.11 2.04
CA ALA A 117 4.28 1.09 1.80
C ALA A 117 3.78 1.77 3.10
N ALA A 118 3.50 3.08 3.06
CA ALA A 118 2.96 3.80 4.22
C ALA A 118 1.53 4.27 3.93
N LEU A 119 0.52 3.44 4.22
CA LEU A 119 -0.88 3.77 3.93
C LEU A 119 -1.42 4.80 4.91
N HIS A 120 -1.89 5.91 4.38
CA HIS A 120 -2.73 6.84 5.13
C HIS A 120 -4.13 6.82 4.51
N GLY A 121 -5.15 6.95 5.36
CA GLY A 121 -6.51 7.00 4.86
C GLY A 121 -7.49 7.66 5.81
N VAL A 122 -8.68 7.92 5.26
CA VAL A 122 -9.86 8.43 5.95
C VAL A 122 -11.04 7.57 5.55
N LYS A 123 -11.79 7.05 6.52
CA LYS A 123 -13.11 6.42 6.34
C LYS A 123 -14.17 7.46 6.66
N ILE A 124 -15.21 7.55 5.83
CA ILE A 124 -16.31 8.50 5.99
C ILE A 124 -17.61 7.70 6.09
N GLU A 125 -18.28 7.81 7.23
CA GLU A 125 -19.58 7.19 7.49
C GLU A 125 -20.46 8.18 8.23
N ASP A 126 -21.72 8.33 7.83
CA ASP A 126 -22.69 9.23 8.48
C ASP A 126 -22.16 10.65 8.74
N TRP A 127 -21.41 11.18 7.76
CA TRP A 127 -20.71 12.49 7.83
C TRP A 127 -19.59 12.59 8.89
N LEU A 128 -19.28 11.50 9.59
CA LEU A 128 -18.13 11.40 10.47
C LEU A 128 -16.92 10.84 9.70
N ALA A 129 -15.82 11.59 9.74
CA ALA A 129 -14.54 11.16 9.18
C ALA A 129 -13.63 10.59 10.28
N THR A 130 -13.14 9.36 10.07
CA THR A 130 -12.14 8.72 10.94
C THR A 130 -10.85 8.48 10.14
N GLY A 131 -9.72 8.95 10.67
CA GLY A 131 -8.42 8.86 10.00
C GLY A 131 -7.53 7.76 10.56
N GLY A 132 -6.63 7.26 9.71
CA GLY A 132 -5.55 6.35 10.10
C GLY A 132 -4.26 6.74 9.39
N ALA A 133 -3.17 6.84 10.15
CA ALA A 133 -1.82 7.04 9.63
C ALA A 133 -0.98 5.78 9.84
N ASP A 134 -0.14 5.44 8.87
CA ASP A 134 0.68 4.23 8.92
C ASP A 134 1.74 4.38 10.03
N PRO A 135 1.86 3.41 10.96
CA PRO A 135 2.87 3.46 12.00
C PRO A 135 4.33 3.35 11.49
N GLN A 136 4.55 3.06 10.20
CA GLN A 136 5.89 3.06 9.59
C GLN A 136 6.62 4.41 9.71
N ARG A 137 5.87 5.51 9.75
CA ARG A 137 6.40 6.89 9.67
C ARG A 137 5.82 7.75 10.79
N ASP A 138 6.30 8.98 10.90
CA ASP A 138 5.83 9.97 11.87
C ASP A 138 4.51 10.66 11.43
N GLY A 139 3.68 9.95 10.65
CA GLY A 139 2.40 10.44 10.18
C GLY A 139 1.37 10.54 11.30
N MET A 140 0.39 11.43 11.15
CA MET A 140 -0.70 11.60 12.13
C MET A 140 -2.06 11.71 11.45
N ALA A 141 -3.09 11.29 12.16
CA ALA A 141 -4.48 11.61 11.86
C ALA A 141 -5.02 12.49 12.99
N ILE A 142 -5.49 13.69 12.66
CA ILE A 142 -6.04 14.65 13.63
C ILE A 142 -7.49 14.94 13.24
N SER A 143 -8.37 14.89 14.22
CA SER A 143 -9.75 15.35 14.07
C SER A 143 -9.83 16.84 14.34
N VAL A 144 -10.59 17.56 13.52
CA VAL A 144 -10.86 18.99 13.73
C VAL A 144 -12.34 19.12 14.08
N PRO A 145 -12.69 19.77 15.21
CA PRO A 145 -14.08 20.04 15.54
C PRO A 145 -14.71 20.97 14.50
N ALA A 146 -16.00 20.77 14.24
CA ALA A 146 -16.79 21.62 13.35
C ALA A 146 -16.98 23.04 13.90
#